data_AF-A0A023FJY6-F1
#
_entry.id   AF-A0A023FJY6-F1
#
_cell.length_a   1.000
_cell.length_b   1.000
_cell.length_c   1.000
_cell.angle_alpha   90.00
_cell.angle_beta   90.00
_cell.angle_gamma   90.00
#
_symmetry.space_group_name_H-M   'P 1'
#
loop_
_entity.id
_entity.type
_entity.pdbx_description
1 polymer ?
#
loop_
_entity_poly.entity_id
_entity_poly.type
_entity_poly.pdbx_seq_one_letter_code
_entity_poly.pdbx_strand_id
1 'polypeptide(L)'
;LVLQCQSDFIFSGASAVKIVTCVPDSCLENVIVVLLSALNNYSHVDWFMADSVCTHSKLKYLLATKLPLMRTFNKVTILQNLIGYLASSERRRPIFLDLVKEILSVWGDKTLMKHQSEQQQKYLTSALMISLGHIKITGCGKATADSMMSKLLHGVGSHIASPEEWIRTYGMIVAEQFTTVLQPDGPKLNFEYKLDDDISDLLSLTDVTAKQQDPHIKASLEEVISTEEEKEKSKAAKANIVQDELDSDDDLEPFDMSHDTPNASKKPMYLRDCMAGLLEQENKDWMESCLQTVSNLIQTCKDELQDVAEEMSKILLYLDDKFSTARFDALRHQALVTLAVNSPKTVATYVTDQFYDKNLNIRQRLDILEVLALASNQLASAKASPASPRVEKTVSNITDTHWKTVVMERVKAKTRIISKGRATTVEPTKNRFSDVAGYFFYPLMSYYDRKENTFDLLGEDSFVLARLIATLGIVQDSAANCPRSVHMAVCLLEFLSALKYHT
;
A
#
# COMPACT_ATOMS: atom_id res chain seq x y z
N LEU A 1 -0.34 -20.63 9.20
CA LEU A 1 -1.29 -21.71 8.83
C LEU A 1 -0.65 -22.74 7.90
N VAL A 2 -0.44 -22.50 6.61
CA VAL A 2 0.16 -23.52 5.69
C VAL A 2 1.51 -24.05 6.19
N LEU A 3 2.41 -23.18 6.66
CA LEU A 3 3.71 -23.56 7.25
C LEU A 3 3.60 -24.26 8.62
N GLN A 4 2.48 -24.12 9.33
CA GLN A 4 2.27 -24.69 10.66
C GLN A 4 1.48 -26.01 10.61
N CYS A 5 0.75 -26.26 9.52
CA CYS A 5 -0.18 -27.38 9.35
C CYS A 5 0.30 -28.37 8.27
N GLN A 6 1.60 -28.41 7.93
CA GLN A 6 2.11 -29.33 6.89
C GLN A 6 1.86 -30.82 7.20
N SER A 7 1.65 -31.16 8.48
CA SER A 7 1.33 -32.51 8.96
C SER A 7 -0.16 -32.76 9.21
N ASP A 8 -1.02 -31.77 8.99
CA ASP A 8 -2.42 -31.78 9.45
C ASP A 8 -3.39 -32.15 8.32
N PHE A 9 -3.75 -33.43 8.24
CA PHE A 9 -4.52 -34.03 7.13
C PHE A 9 -5.93 -33.42 6.97
N ILE A 10 -6.48 -32.86 8.05
CA ILE A 10 -7.81 -32.24 8.05
C ILE A 10 -7.79 -30.92 7.25
N PHE A 11 -6.68 -30.17 7.30
CA PHE A 11 -6.50 -28.91 6.56
C PHE A 11 -5.94 -29.13 5.15
N SER A 12 -5.30 -30.26 4.85
CA SER A 12 -4.83 -30.58 3.49
C SER A 12 -5.91 -31.22 2.59
N GLY A 13 -7.16 -31.26 3.04
CA GLY A 13 -8.25 -31.99 2.37
C GLY A 13 -9.43 -31.10 1.94
N ALA A 14 -10.63 -31.69 1.91
CA ALA A 14 -11.86 -31.05 1.45
C ALA A 14 -12.23 -29.73 2.16
N SER A 15 -11.68 -29.47 3.35
CA SER A 15 -11.89 -28.23 4.10
C SER A 15 -11.19 -27.03 3.44
N ALA A 16 -9.95 -27.18 2.97
CA ALA A 16 -9.20 -26.13 2.28
C ALA A 16 -9.75 -25.85 0.89
N VAL A 17 -10.24 -26.89 0.20
CA VAL A 17 -10.94 -26.74 -1.08
C VAL A 17 -12.19 -25.89 -0.95
N LYS A 18 -12.97 -26.08 0.13
CA LYS A 18 -14.15 -25.25 0.40
C LYS A 18 -13.81 -23.77 0.56
N ILE A 19 -12.62 -23.42 1.05
CA ILE A 19 -12.20 -22.02 1.17
C ILE A 19 -12.17 -21.36 -0.20
N VAL A 20 -11.68 -22.04 -1.24
CA VAL A 20 -11.62 -21.48 -2.60
C VAL A 20 -12.96 -21.59 -3.31
N THR A 21 -13.67 -22.70 -3.17
CA THR A 21 -14.95 -22.91 -3.89
C THR A 21 -16.14 -22.14 -3.30
N CYS A 22 -16.05 -21.67 -2.05
CA CYS A 22 -17.09 -20.84 -1.44
C CYS A 22 -16.85 -19.33 -1.64
N VAL A 23 -15.74 -18.93 -2.27
CA VAL A 23 -15.46 -17.51 -2.56
C VAL A 23 -16.39 -17.02 -3.67
N PRO A 24 -17.04 -15.86 -3.49
CA PRO A 24 -17.82 -15.24 -4.54
C PRO A 24 -16.98 -15.01 -5.80
N ASP A 25 -17.62 -15.26 -6.94
CA ASP A 25 -17.08 -15.13 -8.27
C ASP A 25 -16.39 -13.77 -8.54
N SER A 26 -16.86 -12.69 -7.91
CA SER A 26 -16.29 -11.34 -8.03
C SER A 26 -14.88 -11.22 -7.41
N CYS A 27 -14.63 -11.96 -6.33
CA CYS A 27 -13.39 -11.92 -5.56
C CYS A 27 -12.40 -13.04 -5.93
N LEU A 28 -12.87 -14.06 -6.66
CA LEU A 28 -12.13 -15.30 -6.94
C LEU A 28 -10.76 -15.04 -7.59
N GLU A 29 -10.67 -14.12 -8.55
CA GLU A 29 -9.39 -13.74 -9.20
C GLU A 29 -8.37 -13.23 -8.18
N ASN A 30 -8.77 -12.31 -7.30
CA ASN A 30 -7.87 -11.72 -6.31
C ASN A 30 -7.42 -12.76 -5.29
N VAL A 31 -8.34 -13.62 -4.82
CA VAL A 31 -8.01 -14.69 -3.88
C VAL A 31 -6.98 -15.65 -4.49
N ILE A 32 -7.15 -16.05 -5.75
CA ILE A 32 -6.21 -16.94 -6.44
C ILE A 32 -4.84 -16.28 -6.63
N VAL A 33 -4.79 -15.01 -7.07
CA VAL A 33 -3.52 -14.30 -7.25
C VAL A 33 -2.77 -14.18 -5.92
N VAL A 34 -3.48 -13.84 -4.84
CA VAL A 34 -2.90 -13.79 -3.49
C VAL A 34 -2.41 -15.18 -3.07
N LEU A 35 -3.20 -16.23 -3.28
CA LEU A 35 -2.83 -17.61 -2.98
C LEU A 35 -1.55 -18.03 -3.73
N LEU A 36 -1.52 -17.82 -5.06
CA LEU A 36 -0.38 -18.18 -5.90
C LEU A 36 0.88 -17.37 -5.58
N SER A 37 0.73 -16.12 -5.10
CA SER A 37 1.87 -15.27 -4.75
C SER A 37 2.41 -15.50 -3.34
N ALA A 38 1.57 -15.98 -2.42
CA ALA A 38 1.93 -16.25 -1.02
C ALA A 38 2.55 -17.64 -0.82
N LEU A 39 2.26 -18.59 -1.72
CA LEU A 39 2.78 -19.96 -1.63
C LEU A 39 4.12 -20.09 -2.33
N ASN A 40 5.03 -20.87 -1.74
CA ASN A 40 6.38 -21.10 -2.30
C ASN A 40 6.45 -22.31 -3.24
N ASN A 41 5.43 -23.18 -3.23
CA ASN A 41 5.43 -24.45 -3.96
C ASN A 41 4.00 -24.80 -4.43
N TYR A 42 3.89 -25.35 -5.64
CA TYR A 42 2.63 -25.77 -6.25
C TYR A 42 1.94 -26.91 -5.49
N SER A 43 2.65 -27.71 -4.70
CA SER A 43 2.06 -28.75 -3.83
C SER A 43 1.10 -28.15 -2.80
N HIS A 44 1.43 -27.00 -2.23
CA HIS A 44 0.53 -26.31 -1.31
C HIS A 44 -0.69 -25.75 -2.04
N VAL A 45 -0.54 -25.36 -3.31
CA VAL A 45 -1.65 -24.89 -4.15
C VAL A 45 -2.64 -26.04 -4.39
N ASP A 46 -2.13 -27.25 -4.57
CA ASP A 46 -2.94 -28.47 -4.71
C ASP A 46 -3.83 -28.71 -3.48
N TRP A 47 -3.37 -28.43 -2.27
CA TRP A 47 -4.18 -28.56 -1.05
C TRP A 47 -5.42 -27.65 -1.05
N PHE A 48 -5.30 -26.43 -1.57
CA PHE A 48 -6.40 -25.46 -1.58
C PHE A 48 -7.34 -25.61 -2.76
N MET A 49 -6.88 -26.15 -3.88
CA MET A 49 -7.68 -26.18 -5.11
C MET A 49 -8.03 -27.58 -5.59
N ALA A 50 -7.30 -28.63 -5.16
CA ALA A 50 -7.49 -30.03 -5.58
C ALA A 50 -7.88 -30.12 -7.08
N ASP A 51 -8.92 -30.89 -7.44
CA ASP A 51 -9.41 -30.94 -8.83
C ASP A 51 -10.56 -29.94 -9.12
N SER A 52 -10.73 -28.89 -8.32
CA SER A 52 -11.79 -27.89 -8.50
C SER A 52 -11.74 -27.18 -9.85
N VAL A 53 -10.57 -27.10 -10.49
CA VAL A 53 -10.44 -26.58 -11.86
C VAL A 53 -11.22 -27.40 -12.88
N CYS A 54 -11.40 -28.69 -12.65
CA CYS A 54 -12.15 -29.55 -13.57
C CYS A 54 -13.67 -29.31 -13.46
N THR A 55 -14.16 -28.84 -12.31
CA THR A 55 -15.59 -28.67 -12.04
C THR A 55 -16.06 -27.23 -12.17
N HIS A 56 -15.22 -26.24 -11.80
CA HIS A 56 -15.60 -24.84 -11.72
C HIS A 56 -15.17 -24.07 -12.98
N SER A 57 -16.13 -23.67 -13.81
CA SER A 57 -15.89 -23.01 -15.12
C SER A 57 -15.07 -21.73 -15.01
N LYS A 58 -15.40 -20.85 -14.05
CA LYS A 58 -14.65 -19.60 -13.83
C LYS A 58 -13.21 -19.85 -13.36
N LEU A 59 -13.01 -20.79 -12.44
CA LEU A 59 -11.67 -21.17 -11.98
C LEU A 59 -10.82 -21.71 -13.14
N LYS A 60 -11.42 -22.53 -14.01
CA LYS A 60 -10.80 -23.01 -15.25
C LYS A 60 -10.40 -21.84 -16.16
N TYR A 61 -11.31 -20.89 -16.42
CA TYR A 61 -11.00 -19.71 -17.23
C TYR A 61 -9.87 -18.86 -16.62
N LEU A 62 -9.88 -18.66 -15.30
CA LEU A 62 -8.84 -17.89 -14.62
C LEU A 62 -7.47 -18.54 -14.76
N LEU A 63 -7.35 -19.83 -14.43
CA LEU A 63 -6.07 -20.54 -14.39
C LEU A 63 -5.56 -21.00 -15.75
N ALA A 64 -6.44 -21.32 -16.70
CA ALA A 64 -6.06 -21.83 -18.02
C ALA A 64 -6.16 -20.78 -19.15
N THR A 65 -6.59 -19.56 -18.87
CA THR A 65 -6.72 -18.51 -19.90
C THR A 65 -6.33 -17.14 -19.39
N LYS A 66 -7.04 -16.59 -18.40
CA LYS A 66 -6.86 -15.19 -18.00
C LYS A 66 -5.49 -14.90 -17.38
N LEU A 67 -5.09 -15.66 -16.36
CA LEU A 67 -3.84 -15.40 -15.62
C LEU A 67 -2.59 -15.67 -16.47
N PRO A 68 -2.52 -16.75 -17.29
CA PRO A 68 -1.33 -17.01 -18.10
C PRO A 68 -1.24 -16.18 -19.40
N LEU A 69 -2.36 -15.75 -19.97
CA LEU A 69 -2.37 -15.11 -21.30
C LEU A 69 -2.72 -13.62 -21.29
N MET A 70 -3.57 -13.17 -20.35
CA MET A 70 -4.10 -11.79 -20.33
C MET A 70 -3.52 -10.92 -19.21
N ARG A 71 -2.80 -11.51 -18.26
CA ARG A 71 -2.16 -10.81 -17.14
C ARG A 71 -0.65 -11.01 -17.19
N THR A 72 0.08 -10.09 -16.57
CA THR A 72 1.53 -10.16 -16.42
C THR A 72 1.87 -9.96 -14.96
N PHE A 73 2.71 -10.85 -14.42
CA PHE A 73 3.16 -10.78 -13.03
C PHE A 73 4.68 -10.65 -12.97
N ASN A 74 5.17 -9.81 -12.06
CA ASN A 74 6.61 -9.64 -11.85
C ASN A 74 7.24 -10.86 -11.16
N LYS A 75 6.46 -11.60 -10.37
CA LYS A 75 6.93 -12.76 -9.61
C LYS A 75 6.72 -14.05 -10.42
N VAL A 76 7.81 -14.65 -10.86
CA VAL A 76 7.80 -15.94 -11.59
C VAL A 76 7.22 -17.09 -10.75
N THR A 77 7.24 -16.98 -9.41
CA THR A 77 6.63 -17.96 -8.50
C THR A 77 5.14 -18.18 -8.77
N ILE A 78 4.42 -17.15 -9.25
CA ILE A 78 3.00 -17.27 -9.60
C ILE A 78 2.82 -18.24 -10.78
N LEU A 79 3.65 -18.12 -11.82
CA LEU A 79 3.65 -19.03 -12.96
C LEU A 79 4.07 -20.44 -12.57
N GLN A 80 5.12 -20.59 -11.74
CA GLN A 80 5.58 -21.90 -11.26
C GLN A 80 4.48 -22.62 -10.48
N ASN A 81 3.79 -21.90 -9.61
CA ASN A 81 2.68 -22.41 -8.82
C ASN A 81 1.47 -22.78 -9.68
N LEU A 82 1.09 -21.92 -10.63
CA LEU A 82 -0.05 -22.13 -11.52
C LEU A 82 0.19 -23.31 -12.46
N ILE A 83 1.30 -23.31 -13.19
CA ILE A 83 1.63 -24.33 -14.18
C ILE A 83 1.88 -25.66 -13.48
N GLY A 84 2.63 -25.65 -12.36
CA GLY A 84 2.88 -26.87 -11.59
C GLY A 84 1.62 -27.47 -10.99
N TYR A 85 0.68 -26.65 -10.53
CA TYR A 85 -0.62 -27.11 -10.09
C TYR A 85 -1.38 -27.81 -11.24
N LEU A 86 -1.46 -27.20 -12.42
CA LEU A 86 -2.14 -27.82 -13.57
C LEU A 86 -1.45 -29.11 -14.04
N ALA A 87 -0.12 -29.17 -14.00
CA ALA A 87 0.67 -30.30 -14.49
C ALA A 87 0.75 -31.49 -13.52
N SER A 88 0.48 -31.28 -12.23
CA SER A 88 0.72 -32.29 -11.18
C SER A 88 -0.30 -33.43 -11.09
N SER A 89 -1.50 -33.29 -11.65
CA SER A 89 -2.56 -34.33 -11.60
C SER A 89 -2.94 -34.80 -13.01
N GLU A 90 -3.15 -36.10 -13.17
CA GLU A 90 -3.58 -36.69 -14.45
C GLU A 90 -4.92 -36.13 -14.93
N ARG A 91 -5.84 -35.79 -14.01
CA ARG A 91 -7.15 -35.22 -14.37
C ARG A 91 -7.06 -33.82 -14.96
N ARG A 92 -6.09 -33.03 -14.52
CA ARG A 92 -5.82 -31.66 -14.98
C ARG A 92 -4.90 -31.61 -16.20
N ARG A 93 -4.23 -32.72 -16.48
CA ARG A 93 -3.23 -32.83 -17.56
C ARG A 93 -3.72 -32.40 -18.94
N PRO A 94 -4.96 -32.72 -19.39
CA PRO A 94 -5.46 -32.20 -20.67
C PRO A 94 -5.54 -30.67 -20.68
N ILE A 95 -5.97 -30.06 -19.57
CA ILE A 95 -6.08 -28.60 -19.42
C ILE A 95 -4.69 -27.96 -19.48
N PHE A 96 -3.70 -28.58 -18.83
CA PHE A 96 -2.30 -28.14 -18.92
C PHE A 96 -1.77 -28.20 -20.36
N LEU A 97 -1.96 -29.33 -21.06
CA LEU A 97 -1.45 -29.48 -22.43
C LEU A 97 -2.14 -28.52 -23.41
N ASP A 98 -3.43 -28.25 -23.23
CA ASP A 98 -4.14 -27.25 -24.02
C ASP A 98 -3.65 -25.84 -23.71
N LEU A 99 -3.42 -25.50 -22.43
CA LEU A 99 -2.81 -24.23 -22.05
C LEU A 99 -1.45 -24.03 -22.75
N VAL A 100 -0.58 -25.05 -22.80
CA VAL A 100 0.72 -24.94 -23.48
C VAL A 100 0.56 -24.67 -24.98
N LYS A 101 -0.41 -25.32 -25.65
CA LYS A 101 -0.70 -25.05 -27.07
C LYS A 101 -1.21 -23.63 -27.28
N GLU A 102 -1.99 -23.09 -26.36
CA GLU A 102 -2.48 -21.71 -26.42
C GLU A 102 -1.35 -20.70 -26.16
N ILE A 103 -0.50 -20.94 -25.17
CA ILE A 103 0.68 -20.10 -24.92
C ILE A 103 1.59 -20.08 -26.16
N LEU A 104 1.89 -21.23 -26.78
CA LEU A 104 2.67 -21.30 -28.03
C LEU A 104 2.01 -20.52 -29.17
N SER A 105 0.68 -20.53 -29.25
CA SER A 105 -0.08 -19.79 -30.27
C SER A 105 0.03 -18.28 -30.09
N VAL A 106 -0.15 -17.80 -28.85
CA VAL A 106 -0.10 -16.37 -28.50
C VAL A 106 1.32 -15.84 -28.57
N TRP A 107 2.28 -16.62 -28.07
CA TRP A 107 3.71 -16.31 -28.13
C TRP A 107 4.17 -16.17 -29.58
N GLY A 108 3.77 -17.08 -30.48
CA GLY A 108 4.16 -17.06 -31.89
C GLY A 108 3.44 -16.07 -32.80
N ASP A 109 2.46 -15.31 -32.30
CA ASP A 109 1.67 -14.38 -33.10
C ASP A 109 2.48 -13.10 -33.41
N LYS A 110 2.80 -12.92 -34.69
CA LYS A 110 3.58 -11.79 -35.20
C LYS A 110 2.94 -10.42 -34.92
N THR A 111 1.61 -10.34 -34.83
CA THR A 111 0.91 -9.10 -34.54
C THR A 111 1.03 -8.74 -33.06
N LEU A 112 0.80 -9.70 -32.17
CA LEU A 112 0.93 -9.50 -30.72
C LEU A 112 2.36 -9.19 -30.32
N MET A 113 3.35 -9.88 -30.90
CA MET A 113 4.76 -9.61 -30.66
C MET A 113 5.18 -8.15 -30.90
N LYS A 114 4.56 -7.46 -31.86
CA LYS A 114 4.88 -6.05 -32.17
C LYS A 114 4.35 -5.05 -31.13
N HIS A 115 3.28 -5.41 -30.43
CA HIS A 115 2.57 -4.51 -29.52
C HIS A 115 2.74 -4.88 -28.04
N GLN A 116 3.31 -6.05 -27.75
CA GLN A 116 3.59 -6.48 -26.39
C GLN A 116 4.88 -5.86 -25.83
N SER A 117 4.87 -5.59 -24.53
CA SER A 117 6.08 -5.16 -23.83
C SER A 117 7.08 -6.30 -23.69
N GLU A 118 8.36 -5.95 -23.48
CA GLU A 118 9.40 -6.93 -23.17
C GLU A 118 9.03 -7.81 -21.97
N GLN A 119 8.42 -7.22 -20.94
CA GLN A 119 7.96 -7.93 -19.77
C GLN A 119 6.88 -8.99 -20.08
N GLN A 120 5.96 -8.68 -20.99
CA GLN A 120 4.92 -9.61 -21.44
C GLN A 120 5.52 -10.78 -22.23
N GLN A 121 6.45 -10.48 -23.13
CA GLN A 121 7.17 -11.49 -23.90
C GLN A 121 8.01 -12.41 -22.99
N LYS A 122 8.77 -11.83 -22.05
CA LYS A 122 9.51 -12.58 -21.03
C LYS A 122 8.60 -13.46 -20.18
N TYR A 123 7.41 -12.97 -19.82
CA TYR A 123 6.41 -13.72 -19.07
C TYR A 123 5.88 -14.95 -19.83
N LEU A 124 5.54 -14.79 -21.11
CA LEU A 124 5.11 -15.90 -21.97
C LEU A 124 6.24 -16.91 -22.20
N THR A 125 7.45 -16.44 -22.48
CA THR A 125 8.65 -17.29 -22.60
C THR A 125 8.90 -18.06 -21.29
N SER A 126 8.83 -17.41 -20.13
CA SER A 126 8.96 -18.06 -18.82
C SER A 126 7.91 -19.14 -18.61
N ALA A 127 6.66 -18.87 -19.00
CA ALA A 127 5.58 -19.85 -18.91
C ALA A 127 5.85 -21.09 -19.79
N LEU A 128 6.42 -20.91 -20.98
CA LEU A 128 6.87 -22.01 -21.85
C LEU A 128 8.00 -22.81 -21.20
N MET A 129 9.02 -22.16 -20.63
CA MET A 129 10.15 -22.83 -19.97
C MET A 129 9.71 -23.69 -18.77
N ILE A 130 8.83 -23.16 -17.93
CA ILE A 130 8.25 -23.91 -16.79
C ILE A 130 7.43 -25.10 -17.30
N SER A 131 6.59 -24.86 -18.33
CA SER A 131 5.78 -25.92 -18.94
C SER A 131 6.64 -27.04 -19.51
N LEU A 132 7.74 -26.69 -20.16
CA LEU A 132 8.70 -27.65 -20.71
C LEU A 132 9.32 -28.54 -19.62
N GLY A 133 9.71 -27.95 -18.48
CA GLY A 133 10.22 -28.70 -17.33
C GLY A 133 9.22 -29.75 -16.83
N HIS A 134 7.94 -29.40 -16.76
CA HIS A 134 6.89 -30.37 -16.42
C HIS A 134 6.68 -31.44 -17.51
N ILE A 135 6.71 -31.07 -18.79
CA ILE A 135 6.61 -32.02 -19.91
C ILE A 135 7.77 -33.01 -19.90
N LYS A 136 8.99 -32.58 -19.57
CA LYS A 136 10.17 -33.47 -19.45
C LYS A 136 9.97 -34.56 -18.39
N ILE A 137 9.34 -34.23 -17.27
CA ILE A 137 9.08 -35.19 -16.18
C ILE A 137 7.95 -36.15 -16.55
N THR A 138 6.90 -35.64 -17.19
CA THR A 138 5.63 -36.34 -17.29
C THR A 138 5.31 -36.88 -18.69
N GLY A 139 6.12 -36.53 -19.70
CA GLY A 139 5.99 -36.94 -21.09
C GLY A 139 4.80 -36.33 -21.83
N CYS A 140 4.76 -36.37 -23.15
CA CYS A 140 3.55 -36.02 -23.91
C CYS A 140 3.28 -37.05 -25.01
N GLY A 141 2.00 -37.30 -25.31
CA GLY A 141 1.63 -38.23 -26.37
C GLY A 141 2.02 -37.69 -27.74
N LYS A 142 2.38 -38.59 -28.67
CA LYS A 142 2.91 -38.22 -30.00
C LYS A 142 2.06 -37.19 -30.75
N ALA A 143 0.74 -37.37 -30.82
CA ALA A 143 -0.16 -36.41 -31.46
C ALA A 143 -0.14 -35.01 -30.83
N THR A 144 0.07 -34.93 -29.51
CA THR A 144 0.20 -33.64 -28.81
C THR A 144 1.55 -33.01 -29.08
N ALA A 145 2.63 -33.81 -29.09
CA ALA A 145 3.97 -33.35 -29.44
C ALA A 145 4.02 -32.78 -30.86
N ASP A 146 3.41 -33.46 -31.84
CA ASP A 146 3.34 -33.01 -33.23
C ASP A 146 2.57 -31.69 -33.38
N SER A 147 1.44 -31.55 -32.65
CA SER A 147 0.66 -30.30 -32.62
C SER A 147 1.42 -29.14 -31.99
N MET A 148 2.12 -29.38 -30.87
CA MET A 148 2.97 -28.38 -30.23
C MET A 148 4.15 -28.00 -31.11
N MET A 149 4.76 -28.97 -31.79
CA MET A 149 5.87 -28.75 -32.73
C MET A 149 5.46 -27.85 -33.89
N SER A 150 4.28 -28.07 -34.49
CA SER A 150 3.77 -27.22 -35.56
C SER A 150 3.61 -25.75 -35.11
N LYS A 151 3.05 -25.52 -33.91
CA LYS A 151 2.91 -24.17 -33.34
C LYS A 151 4.26 -23.56 -32.96
N LEU A 152 5.18 -24.36 -32.42
CA LEU A 152 6.54 -23.94 -32.09
C LEU A 152 7.28 -23.45 -33.33
N LEU A 153 7.30 -24.24 -34.41
CA LEU A 153 7.99 -23.86 -35.65
C LEU A 153 7.43 -22.57 -36.25
N HIS A 154 6.11 -22.38 -36.20
CA HIS A 154 5.49 -21.12 -36.60
C HIS A 154 5.96 -19.95 -35.73
N GLY A 155 5.92 -20.10 -34.40
CA GLY A 155 6.32 -19.05 -33.47
C GLY A 155 7.80 -18.70 -33.54
N VAL A 156 8.67 -19.70 -33.65
CA VAL A 156 10.13 -19.52 -33.84
C VAL A 156 10.41 -18.80 -35.16
N GLY A 157 9.70 -19.15 -36.24
CA GLY A 157 9.80 -18.44 -37.51
C GLY A 157 9.44 -16.96 -37.39
N SER A 158 8.38 -16.64 -36.64
CA SER A 158 8.01 -15.24 -36.33
C SER A 158 9.09 -14.52 -35.53
N HIS A 159 9.66 -15.15 -34.50
CA HIS A 159 10.67 -14.55 -33.62
C HIS A 159 11.99 -14.29 -34.37
N ILE A 160 12.49 -15.25 -35.15
CA ILE A 160 13.73 -15.10 -35.92
C ILE A 160 13.60 -14.00 -36.98
N ALA A 161 12.41 -13.83 -37.56
CA ALA A 161 12.13 -12.77 -38.52
C ALA A 161 11.98 -11.36 -37.89
N SER A 162 12.08 -11.24 -36.57
CA SER A 162 11.98 -9.95 -35.87
C SER A 162 13.25 -9.11 -36.03
N PRO A 163 13.14 -7.78 -36.22
CA PRO A 163 14.30 -6.89 -36.27
C PRO A 163 14.99 -6.74 -34.89
N GLU A 164 14.28 -7.00 -33.80
CA GLU A 164 14.79 -6.89 -32.43
C GLU A 164 15.64 -8.10 -32.02
N GLU A 165 16.85 -7.88 -31.52
CA GLU A 165 17.77 -8.96 -31.11
C GLU A 165 17.23 -9.79 -29.96
N TRP A 166 16.71 -9.16 -28.91
CA TRP A 166 16.17 -9.84 -27.73
C TRP A 166 14.97 -10.75 -28.07
N ILE A 167 14.13 -10.37 -29.04
CA ILE A 167 13.03 -11.22 -29.54
C ILE A 167 13.59 -12.45 -30.27
N ARG A 168 14.60 -12.26 -31.14
CA ARG A 168 15.26 -13.39 -31.82
C ARG A 168 15.86 -14.37 -30.79
N THR A 169 16.50 -13.85 -29.74
CA THR A 169 17.10 -14.65 -28.67
C THR A 169 16.08 -15.53 -27.95
N TYR A 170 14.90 -15.01 -27.58
CA TYR A 170 13.82 -15.85 -27.03
C TYR A 170 13.37 -16.94 -28.00
N GLY A 171 13.27 -16.62 -29.30
CA GLY A 171 12.95 -17.60 -30.33
C GLY A 171 13.97 -18.75 -30.39
N MET A 172 15.26 -18.42 -30.35
CA MET A 172 16.36 -19.40 -30.38
C MET A 172 16.36 -20.29 -29.14
N ILE A 173 16.24 -19.70 -27.94
CA ILE A 173 16.23 -20.45 -26.67
C ILE A 173 15.05 -21.42 -26.62
N VAL A 174 13.84 -20.93 -26.90
CA VAL A 174 12.64 -21.78 -26.86
C VAL A 174 12.74 -22.88 -27.90
N ALA A 175 13.29 -22.61 -29.10
CA ALA A 175 13.50 -23.61 -30.13
C ALA A 175 14.44 -24.74 -29.66
N GLU A 176 15.62 -24.41 -29.10
CA GLU A 176 16.57 -25.41 -28.59
C GLU A 176 15.97 -26.29 -27.50
N GLN A 177 15.31 -25.65 -26.53
CA GLN A 177 14.81 -26.34 -25.35
C GLN A 177 13.59 -27.20 -25.70
N PHE A 178 12.65 -26.71 -26.51
CA PHE A 178 11.48 -27.51 -26.89
C PHE A 178 11.78 -28.61 -27.89
N THR A 179 12.66 -28.39 -28.88
CA THR A 179 12.96 -29.42 -29.89
C THR A 179 13.65 -30.63 -29.28
N THR A 180 14.55 -30.44 -28.32
CA THR A 180 15.22 -31.53 -27.59
C THR A 180 14.25 -32.40 -26.79
N VAL A 181 13.15 -31.83 -26.28
CA VAL A 181 12.13 -32.58 -25.50
C VAL A 181 11.06 -33.20 -26.39
N LEU A 182 10.60 -32.50 -27.43
CA LEU A 182 9.52 -32.96 -28.31
C LEU A 182 10.01 -33.96 -29.38
N GLN A 183 11.25 -33.81 -29.86
CA GLN A 183 11.87 -34.69 -30.85
C GLN A 183 13.31 -35.04 -30.42
N PRO A 184 13.49 -35.99 -29.49
CA PRO A 184 14.82 -36.40 -29.03
C PRO A 184 15.72 -36.95 -30.15
N ASP A 185 15.12 -37.59 -31.15
CA ASP A 185 15.80 -38.15 -32.33
C ASP A 185 15.96 -37.15 -33.50
N GLY A 186 15.51 -35.91 -33.32
CA GLY A 186 15.57 -34.85 -34.33
C GLY A 186 16.94 -34.16 -34.42
N PRO A 187 17.12 -33.27 -35.42
CA PRO A 187 18.32 -32.47 -35.52
C PRO A 187 18.45 -31.54 -34.30
N LYS A 188 19.60 -31.61 -33.62
CA LYS A 188 19.89 -30.71 -32.49
C LYS A 188 20.20 -29.31 -33.03
N LEU A 189 19.37 -28.35 -32.65
CA LEU A 189 19.62 -26.94 -32.89
C LEU A 189 20.68 -26.44 -31.91
N ASN A 190 21.61 -25.64 -32.41
CA ASN A 190 22.63 -24.96 -31.61
C ASN A 190 22.81 -23.56 -32.20
N PHE A 191 22.20 -22.58 -31.58
CA PHE A 191 22.27 -21.18 -31.94
C PHE A 191 23.31 -20.47 -31.08
N GLU A 192 23.94 -19.46 -31.67
CA GLU A 192 24.87 -18.58 -30.95
C GLU A 192 24.11 -17.35 -30.45
N TYR A 193 24.05 -17.15 -29.14
CA TYR A 193 23.51 -15.97 -28.48
C TYR A 193 24.31 -15.60 -27.24
N LYS A 194 24.24 -14.34 -26.82
CA LYS A 194 24.88 -13.87 -25.59
C LYS A 194 24.14 -14.45 -24.38
N LEU A 195 24.88 -15.04 -23.45
CA LEU A 195 24.36 -15.52 -22.18
C LEU A 195 24.40 -14.38 -21.17
N ASP A 196 23.25 -13.74 -21.00
CA ASP A 196 23.04 -12.73 -19.96
C ASP A 196 22.38 -13.38 -18.73
N ASP A 197 22.44 -12.70 -17.58
CA ASP A 197 21.85 -13.18 -16.32
C ASP A 197 20.36 -13.55 -16.49
N ASP A 198 19.62 -12.74 -17.25
CA ASP A 198 18.21 -12.98 -17.58
C ASP A 198 17.95 -14.27 -18.36
N ILE A 199 18.87 -14.66 -19.23
CA ILE A 199 18.76 -15.89 -20.04
C ILE A 199 19.09 -17.11 -19.18
N SER A 200 20.10 -16.99 -18.32
CA SER A 200 20.46 -18.01 -17.34
C SER A 200 19.28 -18.28 -16.39
N ASP A 201 18.64 -17.21 -15.91
CA ASP A 201 17.42 -17.30 -15.11
C ASP A 201 16.29 -18.01 -15.85
N LEU A 202 16.04 -17.69 -17.12
CA LEU A 202 15.01 -18.36 -17.94
C LEU A 202 15.30 -19.85 -18.14
N LEU A 203 16.55 -20.23 -18.39
CA LEU A 203 16.95 -21.63 -18.54
C LEU A 203 16.76 -22.41 -17.25
N SER A 204 17.05 -21.80 -16.09
CA SER A 204 16.84 -22.41 -14.77
C SER A 204 15.37 -22.78 -14.49
N LEU A 205 14.41 -22.15 -15.18
CA LEU A 205 12.98 -22.45 -15.02
C LEU A 205 12.58 -23.83 -15.56
N THR A 206 13.43 -24.47 -16.36
CA THR A 206 13.21 -25.84 -16.84
C THR A 206 13.46 -26.90 -15.75
N ASP A 207 14.22 -26.56 -14.71
CA ASP A 207 14.53 -27.43 -13.58
C ASP A 207 13.46 -27.37 -12.49
N VAL A 208 12.32 -27.99 -12.79
CA VAL A 208 11.12 -28.01 -11.93
C VAL A 208 11.30 -28.85 -10.65
N THR A 209 12.31 -29.71 -10.59
CA THR A 209 12.58 -30.62 -9.45
C THR A 209 13.34 -29.97 -8.29
N ALA A 210 14.07 -28.87 -8.52
CA ALA A 210 15.03 -28.31 -7.55
C ALA A 210 14.38 -27.60 -6.33
N LYS A 211 13.07 -27.33 -6.32
CA LYS A 211 12.38 -26.61 -5.23
C LYS A 211 11.61 -27.51 -4.24
N GLN A 212 11.91 -28.81 -4.19
CA GLN A 212 11.32 -29.75 -3.22
C GLN A 212 12.15 -29.96 -1.93
N GLN A 213 13.14 -29.11 -1.64
CA GLN A 213 13.89 -29.16 -0.36
C GLN A 213 13.69 -27.89 0.48
N ASP A 214 13.72 -28.11 1.79
CA ASP A 214 13.20 -27.30 2.91
C ASP A 214 13.57 -25.80 2.99
N PRO A 215 12.75 -25.00 3.70
CA PRO A 215 12.91 -23.56 3.83
C PRO A 215 13.96 -23.21 4.89
N HIS A 216 15.18 -22.89 4.47
CA HIS A 216 16.12 -22.24 5.36
C HIS A 216 17.04 -21.27 4.61
N ILE A 217 16.52 -20.14 4.14
CA ILE A 217 17.37 -19.01 3.75
C ILE A 217 16.82 -17.73 4.37
N LYS A 218 17.63 -17.25 5.33
CA LYS A 218 17.55 -15.97 6.01
C LYS A 218 17.67 -14.85 4.97
N ALA A 219 16.84 -13.83 5.15
CA ALA A 219 17.01 -12.55 4.50
C ALA A 219 18.39 -11.97 4.86
N SER A 220 19.22 -11.72 3.85
CA SER A 220 20.37 -10.84 3.94
C SER A 220 20.17 -9.74 2.90
N LEU A 221 19.64 -8.63 3.37
CA LEU A 221 19.80 -7.31 2.76
C LEU A 221 21.06 -6.73 3.40
N GLU A 222 22.17 -6.65 2.67
CA GLU A 222 23.31 -5.81 3.05
C GLU A 222 23.65 -4.90 1.87
N GLU A 223 23.42 -3.61 2.11
CA GLU A 223 23.79 -2.49 1.26
C GLU A 223 25.31 -2.25 1.33
N VAL A 224 25.85 -1.84 0.18
CA VAL A 224 27.24 -1.51 -0.07
C VAL A 224 27.55 -0.13 0.51
N ILE A 225 28.60 -0.03 1.32
CA ILE A 225 29.19 1.23 1.80
C ILE A 225 30.44 1.52 0.94
N SER A 226 30.49 2.72 0.34
CA SER A 226 31.70 3.31 -0.24
C SER A 226 31.87 4.71 0.33
N THR A 227 32.96 4.91 1.08
CA THR A 227 33.38 6.15 1.74
C THR A 227 34.33 6.97 0.87
N GLU A 228 34.14 8.29 0.80
CA GLU A 228 35.23 9.26 0.60
C GLU A 228 35.01 10.49 1.51
N GLU A 229 36.07 10.86 2.23
CA GLU A 229 36.17 11.96 3.19
C GLU A 229 36.76 13.21 2.51
N GLU A 230 36.26 14.41 2.83
CA GLU A 230 37.09 15.62 2.85
C GLU A 230 36.88 16.43 4.14
N LYS A 231 38.03 16.88 4.67
CA LYS A 231 38.24 17.54 5.96
C LYS A 231 38.06 19.05 5.81
N GLU A 232 37.49 19.70 6.82
CA GLU A 232 38.02 20.99 7.25
C GLU A 232 37.83 21.22 8.76
N LYS A 233 38.89 21.75 9.37
CA LYS A 233 39.09 21.90 10.82
C LYS A 233 38.69 23.30 11.25
N SER A 234 38.01 23.42 12.38
CA SER A 234 38.05 24.62 13.21
C SER A 234 38.33 24.25 14.67
N LYS A 235 39.39 24.84 15.24
CA LYS A 235 39.76 24.74 16.66
C LYS A 235 39.26 26.00 17.36
N ALA A 236 38.59 25.80 18.50
CA ALA A 236 38.32 26.82 19.50
C ALA A 236 39.44 26.87 20.55
N ALA A 237 39.72 28.07 21.09
CA ALA A 237 40.16 28.32 22.48
C ALA A 237 40.23 29.84 22.72
N LYS A 238 39.39 30.39 23.61
CA LYS A 238 39.71 30.88 24.99
C LYS A 238 40.65 32.11 25.01
N ALA A 239 40.20 33.32 25.37
CA ALA A 239 39.78 33.87 26.68
C ALA A 239 40.90 34.71 27.33
N ASN A 240 40.69 36.03 27.48
CA ASN A 240 40.75 36.83 28.72
C ASN A 240 41.00 38.35 28.47
N ILE A 241 40.17 39.19 29.11
CA ILE A 241 40.42 40.34 30.04
C ILE A 241 41.69 41.20 29.73
N VAL A 242 41.70 42.54 29.63
CA VAL A 242 41.47 43.61 30.64
C VAL A 242 41.25 44.99 29.95
N GLN A 243 40.65 45.92 30.72
CA GLN A 243 40.32 47.36 30.56
C GLN A 243 41.39 48.31 29.98
N ASP A 244 40.91 49.44 29.43
CA ASP A 244 41.30 50.86 29.70
C ASP A 244 40.32 51.75 28.91
N GLU A 245 39.37 52.47 29.52
CA GLU A 245 39.39 53.86 30.05
C GLU A 245 39.48 55.01 29.02
N LEU A 246 38.55 55.98 29.17
CA LEU A 246 38.44 57.35 28.62
C LEU A 246 37.79 57.49 27.22
N ASP A 247 36.95 58.48 26.87
CA ASP A 247 36.21 59.59 27.50
C ASP A 247 35.41 60.24 26.35
N SER A 248 34.12 60.57 26.53
CA SER A 248 33.43 61.74 25.94
C SER A 248 31.91 61.60 26.07
N ASP A 249 31.39 62.46 26.93
CA ASP A 249 30.00 62.90 27.14
C ASP A 249 29.36 63.40 25.81
N ASP A 250 28.22 62.83 25.39
CA ASP A 250 27.01 63.56 24.97
C ASP A 250 25.88 62.59 24.50
N ASP A 251 24.74 62.75 25.18
CA ASP A 251 23.36 62.63 24.71
C ASP A 251 22.62 61.27 24.50
N LEU A 252 21.55 61.18 25.32
CA LEU A 252 20.35 60.32 25.31
C LEU A 252 20.44 59.00 26.11
N GLU A 253 19.97 59.07 27.37
CA GLU A 253 19.44 57.87 28.05
C GLU A 253 18.23 57.35 27.25
N PRO A 254 18.19 56.05 26.88
CA PRO A 254 16.99 55.45 26.32
C PRO A 254 15.84 55.62 27.31
N PHE A 255 14.70 56.13 26.85
CA PHE A 255 13.48 56.20 27.66
C PHE A 255 13.21 54.85 28.33
N ASP A 256 13.00 54.87 29.65
CA ASP A 256 12.65 53.68 30.42
C ASP A 256 11.26 53.16 30.01
N MET A 257 11.25 52.20 29.08
CA MET A 257 10.07 51.45 28.64
C MET A 257 9.72 50.29 29.59
N SER A 258 10.22 50.26 30.83
CA SER A 258 9.87 49.21 31.81
C SER A 258 8.38 49.20 32.23
N HIS A 259 7.64 50.25 31.88
CA HIS A 259 6.18 50.32 32.00
C HIS A 259 5.41 50.05 30.71
N ASP A 260 6.09 49.87 29.56
CA ASP A 260 5.45 49.34 28.35
C ASP A 260 5.32 47.82 28.52
N THR A 261 4.18 47.40 29.05
CA THR A 261 3.77 46.01 28.87
C THR A 261 3.57 45.80 27.37
N PRO A 262 4.32 44.92 26.69
CA PRO A 262 3.97 44.55 25.32
C PRO A 262 2.52 44.10 25.35
N ASN A 263 1.65 44.73 24.54
CA ASN A 263 0.23 44.40 24.47
C ASN A 263 0.08 42.88 24.46
N ALA A 264 -0.32 42.29 25.60
CA ALA A 264 -0.59 40.87 25.65
C ALA A 264 -1.73 40.67 24.66
N SER A 265 -1.44 40.01 23.54
CA SER A 265 -2.39 39.81 22.45
C SER A 265 -3.65 39.20 23.05
N LYS A 266 -4.77 39.93 22.94
CA LYS A 266 -6.05 39.53 23.52
C LYS A 266 -6.37 38.13 23.04
N LYS A 267 -6.71 37.22 23.95
CA LYS A 267 -7.10 35.83 23.62
C LYS A 267 -8.61 35.67 23.80
N PRO A 268 -9.32 35.06 22.83
CA PRO A 268 -10.75 34.79 23.00
C PRO A 268 -10.97 33.75 24.10
N MET A 269 -11.98 33.98 24.95
CA MET A 269 -12.40 33.06 26.01
C MET A 269 -13.62 32.23 25.61
N TYR A 270 -14.47 32.76 24.73
CA TYR A 270 -15.74 32.14 24.32
C TYR A 270 -15.68 31.67 22.86
N LEU A 271 -16.37 30.56 22.56
CA LEU A 271 -16.41 30.01 21.20
C LEU A 271 -17.06 30.97 20.20
N ARG A 272 -18.12 31.67 20.61
CA ARG A 272 -18.83 32.65 19.76
C ARG A 272 -17.97 33.87 19.42
N ASP A 273 -17.23 34.38 20.40
CA ASP A 273 -16.27 35.47 20.18
C ASP A 273 -15.13 35.04 19.28
N CYS A 274 -14.65 33.80 19.44
CA CYS A 274 -13.64 33.22 18.56
C CYS A 274 -14.15 33.08 17.12
N MET A 275 -15.42 32.69 16.90
CA MET A 275 -16.00 32.64 15.55
C MET A 275 -16.10 34.02 14.90
N ALA A 276 -16.56 35.02 15.65
CA ALA A 276 -16.60 36.40 15.16
C ALA A 276 -15.19 36.90 14.83
N GLY A 277 -14.22 36.60 15.68
CA GLY A 277 -12.81 36.90 15.45
C GLY A 277 -12.21 36.18 14.26
N LEU A 278 -12.65 34.95 13.96
CA LEU A 278 -12.24 34.21 12.76
C LEU A 278 -12.74 34.84 11.44
N LEU A 279 -13.85 35.59 11.49
CA LEU A 279 -14.42 36.26 10.32
C LEU A 279 -13.96 37.72 10.20
N GLU A 280 -13.18 38.20 11.17
CA GLU A 280 -12.68 39.57 11.23
C GLU A 280 -11.74 39.88 10.06
N GLN A 281 -11.85 41.08 9.51
CA GLN A 281 -11.10 41.48 8.30
C GLN A 281 -10.17 42.66 8.52
N GLU A 282 -10.27 43.34 9.67
CA GLU A 282 -9.47 44.53 9.95
C GLU A 282 -8.30 44.23 10.89
N ASN A 283 -8.51 43.39 11.91
CA ASN A 283 -7.54 43.15 12.96
C ASN A 283 -6.79 41.82 12.78
N LYS A 284 -5.60 41.89 12.17
CA LYS A 284 -4.71 40.74 11.96
C LYS A 284 -4.36 40.01 13.26
N ASP A 285 -3.93 40.73 14.29
CA ASP A 285 -3.42 40.14 15.53
C ASP A 285 -4.53 39.40 16.29
N TRP A 286 -5.75 39.93 16.24
CA TRP A 286 -6.92 39.28 16.82
C TRP A 286 -7.32 38.00 16.07
N MET A 287 -7.36 38.06 14.73
CA MET A 287 -7.64 36.91 13.88
C MET A 287 -6.64 35.76 14.12
N GLU A 288 -5.35 36.08 14.15
CA GLU A 288 -4.29 35.10 14.40
C GLU A 288 -4.39 34.51 15.81
N SER A 289 -4.66 35.33 16.82
CA SER A 289 -4.90 34.88 18.20
C SER A 289 -6.10 33.93 18.30
N CYS A 290 -7.18 34.20 17.56
CA CYS A 290 -8.35 33.33 17.47
C CYS A 290 -7.99 31.98 16.83
N LEU A 291 -7.28 31.99 15.72
CA LEU A 291 -6.88 30.78 15.00
C LEU A 291 -5.91 29.89 15.82
N GLN A 292 -5.02 30.48 16.62
CA GLN A 292 -4.15 29.73 17.52
C GLN A 292 -4.90 29.14 18.72
N THR A 293 -5.97 29.80 19.17
CA THR A 293 -6.68 29.46 20.41
C THR A 293 -7.88 28.54 20.17
N VAL A 294 -8.47 28.54 18.97
CA VAL A 294 -9.72 27.81 18.63
C VAL A 294 -9.65 26.31 18.96
N SER A 295 -8.53 25.64 18.65
CA SER A 295 -8.37 24.19 18.92
C SER A 295 -8.46 23.88 20.42
N ASN A 296 -7.90 24.75 21.27
CA ASN A 296 -7.94 24.59 22.72
C ASN A 296 -9.33 24.90 23.29
N LEU A 297 -10.01 25.92 22.75
CA LEU A 297 -11.38 26.26 23.15
C LEU A 297 -12.35 25.13 22.83
N ILE A 298 -12.25 24.51 21.66
CA ILE A 298 -13.09 23.36 21.26
C ILE A 298 -12.95 22.20 22.25
N GLN A 299 -11.74 21.94 22.76
CA GLN A 299 -11.52 20.86 23.73
C GLN A 299 -12.03 21.18 25.13
N THR A 300 -12.05 22.46 25.50
CA THR A 300 -12.38 22.93 26.84
C THR A 300 -13.88 23.18 27.01
N CYS A 301 -14.53 23.83 26.03
CA CYS A 301 -15.91 24.28 26.09
C CYS A 301 -16.88 23.27 25.45
N LYS A 302 -17.06 22.10 26.08
CA LYS A 302 -17.87 21.00 25.52
C LYS A 302 -19.38 21.27 25.50
N ASP A 303 -19.89 22.05 26.44
CA ASP A 303 -21.33 22.24 26.63
C ASP A 303 -21.94 23.11 25.52
N GLU A 304 -21.27 24.21 25.13
CA GLU A 304 -21.70 25.09 24.03
C GLU A 304 -21.36 24.55 22.64
N LEU A 305 -20.48 23.55 22.55
CA LEU A 305 -19.91 23.10 21.28
C LEU A 305 -20.97 22.49 20.35
N GLN A 306 -21.98 21.80 20.89
CA GLN A 306 -22.98 21.14 20.04
C GLN A 306 -23.82 22.15 19.24
N ASP A 307 -24.13 23.30 19.83
CA ASP A 307 -24.94 24.35 19.20
C ASP A 307 -24.15 25.14 18.14
N VAL A 308 -22.83 25.19 18.30
CA VAL A 308 -21.94 26.01 17.48
C VAL A 308 -21.16 25.18 16.44
N ALA A 309 -21.12 23.85 16.60
CA ALA A 309 -20.28 22.97 15.78
C ALA A 309 -20.53 23.12 14.28
N GLU A 310 -21.78 23.19 13.83
CA GLU A 310 -22.09 23.31 12.40
C GLU A 310 -21.62 24.67 11.84
N GLU A 311 -21.88 25.77 12.56
CA GLU A 311 -21.43 27.11 12.16
C GLU A 311 -19.90 27.22 12.14
N MET A 312 -19.23 26.70 13.16
CA MET A 312 -17.77 26.64 13.22
C MET A 312 -17.19 25.79 12.07
N SER A 313 -17.87 24.70 11.68
CA SER A 313 -17.46 23.87 10.53
C SER A 313 -17.52 24.65 9.22
N LYS A 314 -18.59 25.43 9.02
CA LYS A 314 -18.75 26.35 7.87
C LYS A 314 -17.61 27.35 7.84
N ILE A 315 -17.37 28.04 8.96
CA ILE A 315 -16.31 29.06 9.04
C ILE A 315 -14.96 28.44 8.71
N LEU A 316 -14.56 27.35 9.37
CA LEU A 316 -13.24 26.74 9.18
C LEU A 316 -13.04 26.13 7.79
N LEU A 317 -14.09 25.64 7.12
CA LEU A 317 -13.98 25.06 5.77
C LEU A 317 -13.77 26.13 4.68
N TYR A 318 -14.40 27.29 4.84
CA TYR A 318 -14.33 28.41 3.87
C TYR A 318 -13.38 29.53 4.28
N LEU A 319 -12.65 29.35 5.39
CA LEU A 319 -11.73 30.36 5.90
C LEU A 319 -10.56 30.57 4.92
N ASP A 320 -10.37 31.82 4.50
CA ASP A 320 -9.30 32.22 3.59
C ASP A 320 -8.26 33.09 4.30
N ASP A 321 -7.01 32.97 3.89
CA ASP A 321 -5.88 33.66 4.54
C ASP A 321 -5.66 35.06 3.97
N LYS A 322 -6.50 36.01 4.41
CA LYS A 322 -6.39 37.41 3.99
C LYS A 322 -5.14 38.12 4.50
N PHE A 323 -4.56 37.63 5.60
CA PHE A 323 -3.47 38.31 6.31
C PHE A 323 -2.10 37.68 6.10
N SER A 324 -1.99 36.62 5.28
CA SER A 324 -0.77 35.83 5.08
C SER A 324 -0.19 35.34 6.42
N THR A 325 -1.04 34.66 7.19
CA THR A 325 -0.76 34.23 8.55
C THR A 325 0.18 33.01 8.55
N ALA A 326 1.18 33.01 9.42
CA ALA A 326 2.13 31.90 9.48
C ALA A 326 1.41 30.60 9.90
N ARG A 327 1.64 29.52 9.13
CA ARG A 327 1.03 28.19 9.38
C ARG A 327 -0.51 28.19 9.39
N PHE A 328 -1.14 29.15 8.70
CA PHE A 328 -2.60 29.28 8.61
C PHE A 328 -3.29 27.94 8.30
N ASP A 329 -2.90 27.30 7.19
CA ASP A 329 -3.51 26.03 6.75
C ASP A 329 -3.41 24.94 7.83
N ALA A 330 -2.26 24.84 8.49
CA ALA A 330 -2.03 23.83 9.52
C ALA A 330 -2.90 24.09 10.77
N LEU A 331 -3.04 25.34 11.18
CA LEU A 331 -3.86 25.71 12.34
C LEU A 331 -5.36 25.55 12.05
N ARG A 332 -5.82 26.00 10.87
CA ARG A 332 -7.20 25.82 10.39
C ARG A 332 -7.56 24.34 10.29
N HIS A 333 -6.70 23.55 9.65
CA HIS A 333 -6.89 22.11 9.51
C HIS A 333 -6.93 21.40 10.87
N GLN A 334 -5.98 21.71 11.77
CA GLN A 334 -5.97 21.16 13.13
C GLN A 334 -7.23 21.52 13.91
N ALA A 335 -7.74 22.75 13.76
CA ALA A 335 -8.99 23.18 14.38
C ALA A 335 -10.17 22.36 13.88
N LEU A 336 -10.27 22.15 12.57
CA LEU A 336 -11.35 21.39 11.95
C LEU A 336 -11.30 19.90 12.32
N VAL A 337 -10.11 19.29 12.39
CA VAL A 337 -9.91 17.94 12.94
C VAL A 337 -10.33 17.86 14.40
N THR A 338 -9.91 18.83 15.22
CA THR A 338 -10.27 18.87 16.64
C THR A 338 -11.78 19.01 16.83
N LEU A 339 -12.45 19.79 15.98
CA LEU A 339 -13.90 19.91 15.94
C LEU A 339 -14.57 18.58 15.58
N ALA A 340 -14.08 17.89 14.54
CA ALA A 340 -14.58 16.58 14.12
C ALA A 340 -14.38 15.48 15.19
N VAL A 341 -13.39 15.61 16.09
CA VAL A 341 -13.17 14.66 17.19
C VAL A 341 -14.08 14.94 18.40
N ASN A 342 -14.47 16.19 18.64
CA ASN A 342 -15.32 16.57 19.77
C ASN A 342 -16.82 16.56 19.43
N SER A 343 -17.19 16.86 18.18
CA SER A 343 -18.57 16.81 17.65
C SER A 343 -18.67 15.99 16.36
N PRO A 344 -18.30 14.69 16.39
CA PRO A 344 -18.14 13.87 15.18
C PRO A 344 -19.38 13.75 14.31
N LYS A 345 -20.56 13.61 14.90
CA LYS A 345 -21.80 13.42 14.13
C LYS A 345 -22.15 14.65 13.31
N THR A 346 -22.25 15.82 13.96
CA THR A 346 -22.62 17.08 13.31
C THR A 346 -21.62 17.48 12.24
N VAL A 347 -20.32 17.42 12.56
CA VAL A 347 -19.26 17.84 11.65
C VAL A 347 -19.15 16.88 10.48
N ALA A 348 -19.14 15.56 10.72
CA ALA A 348 -19.04 14.57 9.64
C ALA A 348 -20.18 14.70 8.65
N THR A 349 -21.43 14.79 9.14
CA THR A 349 -22.60 15.00 8.27
C THR A 349 -22.47 16.26 7.42
N TYR A 350 -22.09 17.38 8.04
CA TYR A 350 -21.91 18.63 7.29
C TYR A 350 -20.81 18.52 6.23
N VAL A 351 -19.60 18.07 6.59
CA VAL A 351 -18.47 18.04 5.64
C VAL A 351 -18.66 16.99 4.54
N THR A 352 -19.34 15.87 4.82
CA THR A 352 -19.65 14.87 3.79
C THR A 352 -20.68 15.36 2.80
N ASP A 353 -21.64 16.17 3.25
CA ASP A 353 -22.61 16.83 2.34
C ASP A 353 -21.89 17.87 1.47
N GLN A 354 -21.00 18.69 2.08
CA GLN A 354 -20.19 19.66 1.34
C GLN A 354 -19.22 19.02 0.35
N PHE A 355 -18.76 17.78 0.60
CA PHE A 355 -17.91 17.06 -0.33
C PHE A 355 -18.56 16.86 -1.70
N TYR A 356 -19.89 16.89 -1.83
CA TYR A 356 -20.57 16.82 -3.13
C TYR A 356 -21.17 18.17 -3.58
N ASP A 357 -20.91 19.26 -2.87
CA ASP A 357 -21.47 20.58 -3.21
C ASP A 357 -20.72 21.24 -4.40
N LYS A 358 -21.49 21.84 -5.31
CA LYS A 358 -20.99 22.46 -6.54
C LYS A 358 -19.99 23.59 -6.32
N ASN A 359 -20.08 24.27 -5.18
CA ASN A 359 -19.30 25.48 -4.91
C ASN A 359 -17.95 25.19 -4.25
N LEU A 360 -17.62 23.91 -3.99
CA LEU A 360 -16.38 23.53 -3.32
C LEU A 360 -15.23 23.28 -4.31
N ASN A 361 -14.08 23.89 -4.03
CA ASN A 361 -12.87 23.65 -4.82
C ASN A 361 -12.22 22.29 -4.48
N ILE A 362 -11.37 21.80 -5.38
CA ILE A 362 -10.67 20.51 -5.23
C ILE A 362 -9.80 20.48 -3.97
N ARG A 363 -9.13 21.59 -3.62
CA ARG A 363 -8.29 21.66 -2.41
C ARG A 363 -9.12 21.43 -1.14
N GLN A 364 -10.29 22.06 -1.03
CA GLN A 364 -11.22 21.89 0.09
C GLN A 364 -11.80 20.47 0.13
N ARG A 365 -12.08 19.88 -1.02
CA ARG A 365 -12.53 18.47 -1.11
C ARG A 365 -11.47 17.51 -0.56
N LEU A 366 -10.20 17.72 -0.93
CA LEU A 366 -9.08 16.95 -0.38
C LEU A 366 -8.88 17.21 1.12
N ASP A 367 -9.05 18.45 1.57
CA ASP A 367 -8.98 18.83 2.98
C ASP A 367 -10.06 18.10 3.81
N ILE A 368 -11.30 18.05 3.33
CA ILE A 368 -12.40 17.28 3.95
C ILE A 368 -12.00 15.81 4.13
N LEU A 369 -11.47 15.18 3.09
CA LEU A 369 -11.05 13.78 3.15
C LEU A 369 -9.93 13.56 4.17
N GLU A 370 -8.96 14.45 4.23
CA GLU A 370 -7.88 14.39 5.21
C GLU A 370 -8.36 14.60 6.65
N VAL A 371 -9.26 15.56 6.86
CA VAL A 371 -9.90 15.80 8.16
C VAL A 371 -10.63 14.56 8.65
N LEU A 372 -11.44 13.93 7.79
CA LEU A 372 -12.18 12.72 8.13
C LEU A 372 -11.25 11.53 8.46
N ALA A 373 -10.16 11.37 7.69
CA ALA A 373 -9.15 10.34 7.94
C ALA A 373 -8.44 10.54 9.30
N LEU A 374 -8.04 11.77 9.62
CA LEU A 374 -7.35 12.06 10.88
C LEU A 374 -8.28 11.98 12.08
N ALA A 375 -9.51 12.50 11.95
CA ALA A 375 -10.50 12.46 13.01
C ALA A 375 -10.94 11.02 13.32
N SER A 376 -11.14 10.18 12.31
CA SER A 376 -11.46 8.75 12.51
C SER A 376 -10.35 8.01 13.25
N ASN A 377 -9.09 8.21 12.85
CA ASN A 377 -7.93 7.64 13.55
C ASN A 377 -7.82 8.12 15.01
N GLN A 378 -8.04 9.41 15.28
CA GLN A 378 -8.00 9.96 16.64
C GLN A 378 -9.16 9.47 17.52
N LEU A 379 -10.32 9.16 16.94
CA LEU A 379 -11.47 8.59 17.64
C LEU A 379 -11.28 7.08 17.89
N ALA A 380 -10.61 6.39 16.98
CA ALA A 380 -10.31 4.97 17.06
C ALA A 380 -9.19 4.66 18.06
N SER A 381 -8.13 5.47 18.05
CA SER A 381 -7.02 5.34 18.98
C SER A 381 -7.44 5.93 20.33
N ALA A 382 -7.50 5.11 21.38
CA ALA A 382 -7.60 5.64 22.73
C ALA A 382 -6.41 6.56 22.95
N LYS A 383 -6.65 7.81 23.37
CA LYS A 383 -5.61 8.84 23.63
C LYS A 383 -4.39 8.17 24.26
N ALA A 384 -3.42 7.80 23.42
CA ALA A 384 -2.11 7.47 23.88
C ALA A 384 -1.63 8.74 24.59
N SER A 385 -1.02 8.58 25.75
CA SER A 385 -0.16 9.62 26.34
C SER A 385 0.56 10.37 25.22
N PRO A 386 0.68 11.71 25.29
CA PRO A 386 1.15 12.52 24.17
C PRO A 386 2.33 11.83 23.52
N ALA A 387 2.14 11.42 22.27
CA ALA A 387 3.20 10.84 21.46
C ALA A 387 4.42 11.73 21.66
N SER A 388 5.53 11.15 22.12
CA SER A 388 6.78 11.89 22.22
C SER A 388 6.96 12.63 20.90
N PRO A 389 7.29 13.93 20.92
CA PRO A 389 7.51 14.66 19.68
C PRO A 389 8.51 13.84 18.85
N ARG A 390 8.24 13.72 17.56
CA ARG A 390 9.16 13.16 16.59
C ARG A 390 10.37 14.10 16.52
N VAL A 391 11.26 13.97 17.50
CA VAL A 391 12.54 14.67 17.56
C VAL A 391 13.42 14.00 16.52
N GLU A 392 13.84 14.76 15.52
CA GLU A 392 14.93 14.39 14.64
C GLU A 392 16.13 13.99 15.52
N LYS A 393 16.46 12.70 15.52
CA LYS A 393 17.49 12.15 16.40
C LYS A 393 18.85 12.61 15.89
N THR A 394 19.41 13.67 16.49
CA THR A 394 20.82 14.03 16.32
C THR A 394 21.70 12.95 16.96
N VAL A 395 22.88 12.73 16.36
CA VAL A 395 23.86 11.66 16.68
C VAL A 395 24.24 11.61 18.19
N SER A 396 24.13 12.73 18.89
CA SER A 396 24.38 12.88 20.33
C SER A 396 23.36 12.16 21.24
N ASN A 397 22.14 11.87 20.76
CA ASN A 397 21.12 11.16 21.55
C ASN A 397 21.24 9.62 21.47
N ILE A 398 22.04 9.10 20.53
CA ILE A 398 22.24 7.66 20.32
C ILE A 398 23.21 7.10 21.36
N THR A 399 24.25 7.86 21.73
CA THR A 399 25.24 7.44 22.73
C THR A 399 24.65 7.42 24.14
N ASP A 400 23.77 8.36 24.46
CA ASP A 400 23.13 8.49 25.77
C ASP A 400 22.04 7.43 26.03
N THR A 401 21.47 6.88 24.95
CA THR A 401 20.53 5.74 25.01
C THR A 401 21.26 4.39 24.99
N HIS A 402 22.44 4.31 24.36
CA HIS A 402 23.21 3.08 24.27
C HIS A 402 23.75 2.62 25.63
N TRP A 403 24.34 3.50 26.45
CA TRP A 403 24.85 3.08 27.77
C TRP A 403 23.73 2.65 28.71
N LYS A 404 22.55 3.31 28.68
CA LYS A 404 21.37 2.91 29.46
C LYS A 404 20.90 1.52 29.07
N THR A 405 20.92 1.21 27.77
CA THR A 405 20.53 -0.11 27.24
C THR A 405 21.53 -1.18 27.70
N VAL A 406 22.83 -0.93 27.56
CA VAL A 406 23.90 -1.85 27.98
C VAL A 406 23.89 -2.07 29.50
N VAL A 407 23.61 -1.03 30.29
CA VAL A 407 23.46 -1.15 31.75
C VAL A 407 22.21 -1.94 32.11
N MET A 408 21.06 -1.67 31.47
CA MET A 408 19.83 -2.46 31.70
C MET A 408 20.01 -3.93 31.32
N GLU A 409 20.78 -4.23 30.28
CA GLU A 409 21.09 -5.60 29.85
C GLU A 409 22.01 -6.31 30.86
N ARG A 410 23.03 -5.62 31.37
CA ARG A 410 23.89 -6.14 32.45
C ARG A 410 23.12 -6.34 33.75
N VAL A 411 22.21 -5.43 34.09
CA VAL A 411 21.34 -5.54 35.26
C VAL A 411 20.38 -6.72 35.09
N LYS A 412 19.76 -6.90 33.92
CA LYS A 412 18.93 -8.09 33.64
C LYS A 412 19.72 -9.40 33.72
N ALA A 413 20.95 -9.44 33.20
CA ALA A 413 21.80 -10.62 33.25
C ALA A 413 22.25 -10.99 34.69
N LYS A 414 22.37 -10.00 35.57
CA LYS A 414 22.76 -10.19 36.98
C LYS A 414 21.60 -10.29 37.97
N THR A 415 20.36 -10.00 37.54
CA THR A 415 19.19 -10.03 38.42
C THR A 415 18.42 -11.33 38.23
N ARG A 416 18.41 -12.20 39.24
CA ARG A 416 17.58 -13.40 39.24
C ARG A 416 16.11 -13.01 39.46
N ILE A 417 15.32 -13.01 38.39
CA ILE A 417 13.88 -12.70 38.44
C ILE A 417 13.13 -13.93 38.94
N ILE A 418 12.71 -13.91 40.20
CA ILE A 418 12.07 -15.07 40.88
C ILE A 418 10.58 -15.22 40.50
N SER A 419 9.96 -14.16 39.97
CA SER A 419 8.65 -14.24 39.32
C SER A 419 8.47 -13.04 38.41
N LYS A 420 8.13 -13.26 37.13
CA LYS A 420 7.56 -12.18 36.31
C LYS A 420 6.18 -11.88 36.92
N GLY A 421 6.05 -10.73 37.59
CA GLY A 421 4.75 -10.24 38.03
C GLY A 421 3.75 -10.28 36.86
N ARG A 422 2.47 -10.51 37.17
CA ARG A 422 1.37 -10.57 36.20
C ARG A 422 1.54 -9.43 35.19
N ALA A 423 1.72 -9.77 33.91
CA ALA A 423 1.79 -8.78 32.84
C ALA A 423 0.58 -7.85 32.98
N THR A 424 0.83 -6.55 33.08
CA THR A 424 -0.21 -5.53 33.19
C THR A 424 -1.18 -5.76 32.04
N THR A 425 -2.38 -6.24 32.37
CA THR A 425 -3.44 -6.42 31.39
C THR A 425 -3.77 -5.04 30.85
N VAL A 426 -3.47 -4.80 29.56
CA VAL A 426 -3.88 -3.57 28.89
C VAL A 426 -5.39 -3.49 29.00
N GLU A 427 -5.89 -2.47 29.70
CA GLU A 427 -7.32 -2.28 29.84
C GLU A 427 -7.91 -2.02 28.45
N PRO A 428 -8.89 -2.83 28.00
CA PRO A 428 -9.50 -2.64 26.70
C PRO A 428 -10.27 -1.31 26.70
N THR A 429 -9.75 -0.32 25.98
CA THR A 429 -10.39 0.99 25.82
C THR A 429 -11.47 0.92 24.74
N LYS A 430 -12.69 1.36 25.05
CA LYS A 430 -13.79 1.43 24.08
C LYS A 430 -13.39 2.35 22.91
N ASN A 431 -13.49 1.83 21.69
CA ASN A 431 -13.33 2.63 20.47
C ASN A 431 -14.48 3.66 20.39
N ARG A 432 -14.15 4.96 20.46
CA ARG A 432 -15.13 6.07 20.40
C ARG A 432 -15.69 6.26 18.98
N PHE A 433 -14.98 5.78 17.96
CA PHE A 433 -15.39 5.85 16.56
C PHE A 433 -16.55 4.91 16.23
N SER A 434 -16.74 3.82 17.00
CA SER A 434 -17.76 2.79 16.70
C SER A 434 -19.16 3.33 16.49
N ASP A 435 -19.56 4.31 17.31
CA ASP A 435 -20.93 4.85 17.31
C ASP A 435 -21.15 5.85 16.16
N VAL A 436 -20.07 6.39 15.57
CA VAL A 436 -20.11 7.46 14.56
C VAL A 436 -19.59 7.05 13.19
N ALA A 437 -18.98 5.87 13.05
CA ALA A 437 -18.33 5.39 11.82
C ALA A 437 -19.21 5.49 10.57
N GLY A 438 -20.52 5.25 10.70
CA GLY A 438 -21.46 5.33 9.59
C GLY A 438 -21.58 6.74 8.98
N TYR A 439 -21.45 7.79 9.78
CA TYR A 439 -21.54 9.18 9.31
C TYR A 439 -20.30 9.60 8.51
N PHE A 440 -19.14 8.99 8.80
CA PHE A 440 -17.88 9.25 8.08
C PHE A 440 -17.80 8.47 6.77
N PHE A 441 -18.50 7.34 6.68
CA PHE A 441 -18.26 6.34 5.64
C PHE A 441 -19.33 6.33 4.54
N TYR A 442 -20.61 6.15 4.89
CA TYR A 442 -21.66 5.92 3.88
C TYR A 442 -21.98 7.14 2.99
N PRO A 443 -22.04 8.38 3.51
CA PRO A 443 -22.31 9.55 2.68
C PRO A 443 -21.28 9.74 1.56
N LEU A 444 -20.00 9.47 1.86
CA LEU A 444 -18.87 9.53 0.90
C LEU A 444 -18.96 8.52 -0.25
N MET A 445 -19.85 7.53 -0.16
CA MET A 445 -20.06 6.51 -1.19
C MET A 445 -21.37 6.71 -1.97
N SER A 446 -22.18 7.72 -1.64
CA SER A 446 -23.56 7.78 -2.13
C SER A 446 -23.68 8.42 -3.53
N TYR A 447 -22.77 9.33 -3.89
CA TYR A 447 -22.91 10.16 -5.09
C TYR A 447 -21.67 10.17 -5.99
N TYR A 448 -20.83 9.14 -5.90
CA TYR A 448 -19.57 9.05 -6.66
C TYR A 448 -19.75 8.97 -8.18
N ASP A 449 -20.90 8.44 -8.64
CA ASP A 449 -21.22 8.23 -10.07
C ASP A 449 -22.01 9.42 -10.65
N ARG A 450 -22.23 10.48 -9.87
CA ARG A 450 -22.89 11.68 -10.38
C ARG A 450 -21.89 12.51 -11.18
N LYS A 451 -22.13 12.61 -12.48
CA LYS A 451 -21.42 13.54 -13.34
C LYS A 451 -22.02 14.94 -13.21
N GLU A 452 -21.36 15.80 -12.43
CA GLU A 452 -21.65 17.24 -12.43
C GLU A 452 -20.63 17.96 -13.33
N ASN A 453 -21.05 19.03 -14.02
CA ASN A 453 -20.20 19.73 -14.99
C ASN A 453 -18.88 20.28 -14.41
N THR A 454 -18.76 20.38 -13.09
CA THR A 454 -17.60 20.95 -12.38
C THR A 454 -16.89 19.96 -11.45
N PHE A 455 -17.38 18.72 -11.35
CA PHE A 455 -16.77 17.68 -10.50
C PHE A 455 -17.12 16.30 -11.05
N ASP A 456 -16.12 15.60 -11.58
CA ASP A 456 -16.27 14.28 -12.21
C ASP A 456 -15.23 13.29 -11.66
N LEU A 457 -15.63 12.56 -10.60
CA LEU A 457 -14.78 11.57 -9.93
C LEU A 457 -14.36 10.41 -10.82
N LEU A 458 -15.19 10.04 -11.81
CA LEU A 458 -14.90 8.92 -12.72
C LEU A 458 -14.15 9.36 -13.98
N GLY A 459 -14.00 10.66 -14.18
CA GLY A 459 -13.32 11.27 -15.34
C GLY A 459 -12.08 12.06 -14.92
N GLU A 460 -12.16 13.38 -15.08
CA GLU A 460 -11.02 14.29 -14.93
C GLU A 460 -10.48 14.37 -13.49
N ASP A 461 -11.35 14.19 -12.48
CA ASP A 461 -10.99 14.27 -11.06
C ASP A 461 -10.67 12.91 -10.43
N SER A 462 -10.20 11.94 -11.22
CA SER A 462 -9.87 10.58 -10.77
C SER A 462 -8.85 10.51 -9.64
N PHE A 463 -8.00 11.54 -9.47
CA PHE A 463 -7.09 11.63 -8.32
C PHE A 463 -7.83 11.92 -7.00
N VAL A 464 -8.94 12.67 -7.03
CA VAL A 464 -9.81 12.88 -5.87
C VAL A 464 -10.50 11.57 -5.52
N LEU A 465 -10.91 10.78 -6.52
CA LEU A 465 -11.45 9.43 -6.31
C LEU A 465 -10.41 8.50 -5.66
N ALA A 466 -9.16 8.53 -6.10
CA ALA A 466 -8.09 7.76 -5.46
C ALA A 466 -7.91 8.16 -3.98
N ARG A 467 -7.94 9.46 -3.68
CA ARG A 467 -7.88 9.97 -2.29
C ARG A 467 -9.12 9.58 -1.48
N LEU A 468 -10.30 9.59 -2.08
CA LEU A 468 -11.55 9.15 -1.48
C LEU A 468 -11.46 7.67 -1.08
N ILE A 469 -11.00 6.80 -1.98
CA ILE A 469 -10.79 5.37 -1.72
C ILE A 469 -9.79 5.17 -0.56
N ALA A 470 -8.67 5.88 -0.57
CA ALA A 470 -7.69 5.81 0.50
C ALA A 470 -8.29 6.23 1.86
N THR A 471 -9.12 7.26 1.86
CA THR A 471 -9.81 7.78 3.05
C THR A 471 -10.84 6.78 3.57
N LEU A 472 -11.64 6.18 2.70
CA LEU A 472 -12.57 5.09 3.05
C LEU A 472 -11.83 3.90 3.66
N GLY A 473 -10.65 3.56 3.13
CA GLY A 473 -9.77 2.54 3.70
C GLY A 473 -9.30 2.86 5.12
N ILE A 474 -8.86 4.09 5.38
CA ILE A 474 -8.45 4.55 6.72
C ILE A 474 -9.63 4.55 7.71
N VAL A 475 -10.80 5.01 7.26
CA VAL A 475 -12.04 5.00 8.06
C VAL A 475 -12.46 3.56 8.39
N GLN A 476 -12.32 2.65 7.44
CA GLN A 476 -12.61 1.23 7.64
C GLN A 476 -11.65 0.58 8.65
N ASP A 477 -10.36 0.90 8.58
CA ASP A 477 -9.34 0.44 9.53
C ASP A 477 -9.61 0.98 10.95
N SER A 478 -9.96 2.28 11.05
CA SER A 478 -10.42 2.91 12.28
C SER A 478 -11.66 2.22 12.89
N ALA A 479 -12.47 1.58 12.04
CA ALA A 479 -13.65 0.82 12.43
C ALA A 479 -13.40 -0.70 12.61
N ALA A 480 -12.17 -1.21 12.50
CA ALA A 480 -11.88 -2.66 12.45
C ALA A 480 -12.49 -3.47 13.61
N ASN A 481 -12.54 -2.91 14.82
CA ASN A 481 -13.06 -3.58 16.01
C ASN A 481 -14.54 -3.27 16.31
N CYS A 482 -15.24 -2.63 15.38
CA CYS A 482 -16.64 -2.22 15.55
C CYS A 482 -17.59 -3.31 15.04
N PRO A 483 -18.77 -3.53 15.65
CA PRO A 483 -19.74 -4.53 15.19
C PRO A 483 -20.19 -4.35 13.72
N ARG A 484 -20.16 -3.12 13.22
CA ARG A 484 -20.53 -2.78 11.83
C ARG A 484 -19.39 -2.88 10.82
N SER A 485 -18.17 -3.19 11.26
CA SER A 485 -16.98 -3.23 10.40
C SER A 485 -17.13 -4.18 9.21
N VAL A 486 -17.70 -5.36 9.44
CA VAL A 486 -17.92 -6.35 8.38
C VAL A 486 -18.85 -5.82 7.31
N HIS A 487 -19.94 -5.16 7.69
CA HIS A 487 -20.87 -4.59 6.74
C HIS A 487 -20.24 -3.43 5.95
N MET A 488 -19.48 -2.56 6.61
CA MET A 488 -18.73 -1.49 5.95
C MET A 488 -17.69 -2.03 4.96
N ALA A 489 -16.98 -3.11 5.31
CA ALA A 489 -16.03 -3.79 4.41
C ALA A 489 -16.72 -4.34 3.16
N VAL A 490 -17.89 -4.96 3.32
CA VAL A 490 -18.67 -5.48 2.19
C VAL A 490 -19.08 -4.34 1.26
N CYS A 491 -19.64 -3.25 1.80
CA CYS A 491 -19.99 -2.08 1.00
C CYS A 491 -18.76 -1.49 0.28
N LEU A 492 -17.60 -1.40 0.95
CA LEU A 492 -16.37 -0.92 0.33
C LEU A 492 -15.94 -1.79 -0.85
N LEU A 493 -16.02 -3.12 -0.71
CA LEU A 493 -15.67 -4.06 -1.77
C LEU A 493 -16.64 -3.99 -2.96
N GLU A 494 -17.94 -3.81 -2.70
CA GLU A 494 -18.94 -3.59 -3.74
C GLU A 494 -18.65 -2.30 -4.52
N PHE A 495 -18.34 -1.22 -3.80
CA PHE A 495 -17.93 0.06 -4.38
C PHE A 495 -16.66 -0.06 -5.23
N LEU A 496 -15.61 -0.70 -4.71
CA LEU A 496 -14.38 -0.94 -5.48
C LEU A 496 -14.63 -1.85 -6.69
N SER A 497 -15.55 -2.80 -6.59
CA SER A 497 -15.92 -3.67 -7.70
C SER A 497 -16.61 -2.88 -8.83
N ALA A 498 -17.42 -1.86 -8.50
CA ALA A 498 -18.02 -0.97 -9.49
C ALA A 498 -16.96 -0.17 -10.25
N LEU A 499 -15.86 0.18 -9.58
CA LEU A 499 -14.74 0.94 -10.16
C LEU A 499 -13.73 0.08 -10.94
N LYS A 500 -13.85 -1.25 -10.93
CA LYS A 500 -12.88 -2.19 -11.53
C LYS A 500 -12.60 -1.96 -13.03
N TYR A 501 -13.57 -1.39 -13.74
CA TYR A 501 -13.46 -1.12 -15.19
C TYR A 501 -13.22 0.35 -15.51
N HIS A 502 -13.06 1.21 -14.49
CA HIS A 502 -12.87 2.66 -14.61
C HIS A 502 -11.42 3.13 -14.41
N THR A 503 -10.44 2.23 -14.57
CA THR A 503 -8.99 2.55 -14.53
C THR A 503 -8.33 2.35 -15.87
#